data_AF-A0A1L8Z8N3-F1
#
_entry.id   AF-A0A1L8Z8N3-F1
#
_cell.length_a   1.000
_cell.length_b   1.000
_cell.length_c   1.000
_cell.angle_alpha   90.00
_cell.angle_beta   90.00
_cell.angle_gamma   90.00
#
_symmetry.space_group_name_H-M   'P 1'
#
loop_
_entity.id
_entity.type
_entity.pdbx_description
1 polymer ?
#
loop_
_entity_poly.entity_id
_entity_poly.type
_entity_poly.pdbx_seq_one_letter_code
_entity_poly.pdbx_strand_id
1 'polypeptide(L)' 'KLLKELSDTRHELRTKLNVDNREYNAHSRSEPSLKENVKVGDIKEDLEKLKSELEEVKNYLEDESNFEEIKGYIDESNS' A
#
# COMPACT_ATOMS: atom_id res chain seq x y z
N LYS A 1 -7.15 -9.34 -4.38
CA LYS A 1 -5.70 -9.65 -4.54
C LYS A 1 -4.92 -8.37 -4.76
N LEU A 2 -5.27 -7.59 -5.78
CA LEU A 2 -4.67 -6.29 -6.11
C LEU A 2 -4.52 -5.31 -4.92
N LEU A 3 -5.61 -4.99 -4.21
CA LEU A 3 -5.56 -4.08 -3.06
C LEU A 3 -4.71 -4.63 -1.89
N LYS A 4 -4.63 -5.96 -1.77
CA LYS A 4 -3.80 -6.60 -0.75
C LYS A 4 -2.33 -6.49 -1.11
N GLU A 5 -1.97 -6.75 -2.37
CA GLU A 5 -0.61 -6.57 -2.87
C GLU A 5 -0.13 -5.13 -2.68
N LEU A 6 -0.96 -4.14 -3.08
CA LEU A 6 -0.68 -2.73 -2.84
C LEU A 6 -0.48 -2.41 -1.34
N SER A 7 -1.35 -2.96 -0.49
CA SER A 7 -1.26 -2.76 0.96
C SER A 7 0.02 -3.37 1.54
N ASP A 8 0.38 -4.57 1.11
CA ASP A 8 1.56 -5.31 1.56
C ASP A 8 2.84 -4.59 1.11
N THR A 9 2.95 -4.20 -0.17
CA THR A 9 4.10 -3.45 -0.70
C THR A 9 4.27 -2.09 0.00
N ARG A 10 3.18 -1.36 0.23
CA ARG A 10 3.21 -0.11 1.01
C ARG A 10 3.69 -0.37 2.44
N HIS A 11 3.25 -1.46 3.06
CA HIS A 11 3.65 -1.83 4.42
C HIS A 11 5.15 -2.15 4.50
N GLU A 12 5.69 -2.90 3.54
CA GLU A 12 7.11 -3.21 3.45
C GLU A 12 7.97 -1.94 3.30
N LEU A 13 7.59 -1.05 2.37
CA LEU A 13 8.30 0.23 2.18
C LEU A 13 8.28 1.06 3.45
N ARG A 14 7.11 1.21 4.10
CA ARG A 14 7.00 1.99 5.34
C ARG A 14 7.89 1.40 6.45
N THR A 15 7.91 0.07 6.58
CA THR A 15 8.78 -0.62 7.53
C THR A 15 10.24 -0.29 7.30
N LYS A 16 10.72 -0.28 6.04
CA LYS A 16 12.10 0.12 5.69
C LYS A 16 12.41 1.58 6.01
N LEU A 17 11.42 2.47 5.93
CA LEU A 17 11.58 3.90 6.23
C LEU A 17 11.59 4.20 7.74
N ASN A 18 11.06 3.30 8.56
CA ASN A 18 10.98 3.48 10.02
C ASN A 18 12.32 3.17 10.71
N VAL A 19 12.60 3.87 11.82
CA VAL A 19 13.74 3.58 12.70
C VAL A 19 13.69 2.12 13.17
N ASP A 20 14.87 1.48 13.19
CA ASP A 20 15.05 0.04 13.48
C ASP A 20 14.24 -0.91 12.56
N ASN A 21 13.77 -0.44 11.40
CA ASN A 21 12.85 -1.16 10.53
C ASN A 21 11.58 -1.62 11.27
N ARG A 22 11.05 -0.80 12.18
CA ARG A 22 9.84 -1.16 12.93
C ARG A 22 8.64 -1.21 12.02
N GLU A 23 7.88 -2.29 12.10
CA GLU A 23 6.62 -2.43 11.39
C GLU A 23 5.61 -1.37 11.84
N TYR A 24 4.86 -0.85 10.89
CA TYR A 24 3.70 -0.03 11.19
C TYR A 24 2.51 -0.92 11.57
N ASN A 25 2.03 -0.78 12.80
CA ASN A 25 0.79 -1.41 13.23
C ASN A 25 -0.32 -0.36 13.32
N ALA A 26 -1.34 -0.49 12.47
CA ALA A 26 -2.49 0.41 12.43
C ALA A 26 -3.30 0.46 13.74
N HIS A 27 -3.19 -0.57 14.58
CA HIS A 27 -3.84 -0.66 15.90
C HIS A 27 -2.96 -0.16 17.05
N SER A 28 -1.72 0.24 16.77
CA SER A 28 -0.83 0.83 17.77
C SER A 28 -1.24 2.26 18.06
N ARG A 29 -1.11 2.68 19.33
CA ARG A 29 -1.30 4.08 19.75
C ARG A 29 -0.14 4.98 19.34
N SER A 30 0.99 4.40 18.93
CA SER A 30 2.15 5.15 18.47
C SER A 30 2.65 4.62 17.13
N GLU A 31 2.83 5.55 16.21
CA GLU A 31 3.49 5.31 14.94
C GLU A 31 5.02 5.28 15.14
N PRO A 32 5.77 4.36 14.50
CA PRO A 32 7.22 4.41 14.52
C PRO A 32 7.76 5.71 13.92
N SER A 33 8.83 6.25 14.50
CA SER A 33 9.52 7.41 13.92
C SER A 33 10.21 7.03 12.60
N LEU A 34 10.23 7.97 11.65
CA LEU A 34 10.96 7.82 10.40
C LEU A 34 12.48 7.99 10.62
N LYS A 35 13.26 7.31 9.80
CA LYS A 35 14.70 7.58 9.68
C LYS A 35 14.91 9.00 9.15
N GLU A 36 15.90 9.70 9.68
CA GLU A 36 16.26 11.05 9.20
C GLU A 36 16.78 11.00 7.75
N ASN A 37 17.51 9.95 7.39
CA ASN A 37 18.07 9.75 6.07
C ASN A 37 17.92 8.29 5.63
N VAL A 38 17.61 8.08 4.35
CA VAL A 38 17.55 6.76 3.72
C VAL A 38 18.28 6.83 2.38
N LYS A 39 19.11 5.84 2.07
CA LYS A 39 19.76 5.78 0.76
C LYS A 39 18.71 5.43 -0.28
N VAL A 40 18.59 6.25 -1.31
CA VAL A 40 17.64 6.00 -2.41
C VAL A 40 17.86 4.62 -3.05
N GLY A 41 19.12 4.18 -3.18
CA GLY A 41 19.44 2.85 -3.70
C GLY A 41 18.81 1.69 -2.92
N ASP A 42 18.58 1.86 -1.61
CA ASP A 42 18.04 0.82 -0.74
C ASP A 42 16.50 0.71 -0.84
N ILE A 43 15.83 1.74 -1.40
CA ILE A 43 14.34 1.81 -1.50
C ILE A 43 13.83 1.99 -2.92
N LYS A 44 14.72 2.11 -3.92
CA LYS A 44 14.35 2.44 -5.30
C LYS A 44 13.40 1.39 -5.89
N GLU A 45 13.74 0.11 -5.71
CA GLU A 45 12.92 -1.00 -6.22
C GLU A 45 11.53 -1.04 -5.55
N ASP A 46 11.48 -0.79 -4.24
CA ASP A 46 10.22 -0.72 -3.50
C ASP A 46 9.32 0.42 -4.00
N LEU A 47 9.90 1.58 -4.31
CA LEU A 47 9.18 2.73 -4.86
C LEU A 47 8.64 2.46 -6.26
N GLU A 48 9.44 1.83 -7.14
CA GLU A 48 8.99 1.46 -8.49
C GLU A 48 7.88 0.40 -8.43
N LYS A 49 8.01 -0.58 -7.54
CA LYS A 49 6.97 -1.60 -7.32
C LYS A 49 5.67 -0.97 -6.83
N LEU A 50 5.74 -0.12 -5.80
CA LEU A 50 4.57 0.58 -5.27
C LEU A 50 3.88 1.43 -6.35
N LYS A 51 4.67 2.12 -7.18
CA LYS A 51 4.14 2.90 -8.29
C LYS A 51 3.42 2.03 -9.32
N SER A 52 4.01 0.89 -9.70
CA SER A 52 3.39 -0.05 -10.65
C SER A 52 2.05 -0.57 -10.13
N GLU A 53 2.00 -0.99 -8.86
CA GLU A 53 0.77 -1.51 -8.25
C GLU A 53 -0.32 -0.43 -8.12
N LEU A 54 0.06 0.83 -7.87
CA LEU A 54 -0.88 1.95 -7.88
C LEU A 54 -1.50 2.18 -9.26
N GLU A 55 -0.71 2.08 -10.34
CA GLU A 55 -1.24 2.20 -11.70
C GLU A 55 -2.16 1.03 -12.05
N GLU A 56 -1.86 -0.19 -11.61
CA GLU A 56 -2.75 -1.33 -11.79
C GLU A 56 -4.09 -1.13 -11.06
N VAL A 57 -4.06 -0.66 -9.80
CA VAL A 57 -5.29 -0.30 -9.06
C VAL A 57 -6.07 0.77 -9.78
N LYS A 58 -5.41 1.82 -10.26
CA LYS A 58 -6.06 2.89 -10.99
C LYS A 58 -6.74 2.36 -12.26
N ASN A 59 -6.03 1.59 -13.07
CA ASN A 59 -6.58 1.00 -14.30
C ASN A 59 -7.78 0.09 -14.00
N TYR A 60 -7.71 -0.69 -12.92
CA TYR A 60 -8.83 -1.53 -12.48
C TYR A 60 -10.08 -0.71 -12.15
N LEU A 61 -9.91 0.45 -11.50
CA LEU A 61 -11.01 1.35 -11.12
C LEU A 61 -11.55 2.16 -12.31
N GLU A 62 -10.72 2.44 -13.32
CA GLU A 62 -11.12 3.17 -14.52
C GLU A 62 -11.86 2.29 -15.54
N ASP A 63 -11.68 0.96 -15.48
CA ASP A 63 -12.38 0.02 -16.35
C ASP A 63 -13.84 -0.19 -15.90
N GLU A 64 -14.77 0.39 -16.67
CA GLU A 64 -16.22 0.29 -16.44
C GLU A 64 -16.73 -1.16 -16.37
N SER A 65 -16.04 -2.12 -16.98
CA SER A 65 -16.44 -3.53 -16.91
C SER A 65 -16.30 -4.12 -15.50
N ASN A 66 -15.47 -3.50 -14.64
CA ASN A 66 -15.31 -3.89 -13.23
C ASN A 66 -16.37 -3.24 -12.32
N PHE A 67 -17.25 -2.37 -12.83
CA PHE A 67 -18.17 -1.58 -12.02
C PHE A 67 -19.08 -2.42 -11.10
N GLU A 68 -19.70 -3.47 -11.62
CA GLU A 68 -20.59 -4.33 -10.82
C GLU A 68 -19.84 -5.10 -9.73
N GLU A 69 -18.60 -5.54 -10.01
CA GLU A 69 -17.74 -6.16 -9.00
C GLU A 69 -17.36 -5.15 -7.91
N ILE A 70 -16.94 -3.94 -8.29
CA ILE A 70 -16.59 -2.85 -7.36
C ILE A 70 -17.78 -2.51 -6.45
N LYS A 71 -18.97 -2.40 -7.04
CA LYS A 71 -20.21 -2.08 -6.31
C LYS A 71 -20.54 -3.15 -5.26
N GLY A 72 -20.35 -4.43 -5.59
CA GLY A 72 -20.54 -5.54 -4.65
C GLY A 72 -19.74 -5.40 -3.35
N TYR A 73 -18.49 -4.94 -3.43
CA TYR A 73 -17.66 -4.71 -2.24
C TYR A 73 -18.18 -3.58 -1.33
N ILE A 74 -18.89 -2.59 -1.88
CA ILE A 74 -19.47 -1.47 -1.11
C ILE A 74 -20.71 -1.95 -0.34
N ASP A 75 -21.54 -2.77 -0.97
CA ASP A 75 -22.78 -3.26 -0.37
C ASP A 75 -22.51 -4.27 0.77
N GLU A 76 -21.50 -5.14 0.62
CA GLU A 76 -21.05 -6.07 1.68
C GLU A 76 -20.44 -5.37 2.89
N SER A 77 -19.82 -4.20 2.70
CA SER A 77 -19.17 -3.44 3.79
C SER A 77 -20.17 -2.68 4.69
N ASN A 78 -21.45 -2.61 4.30
CA ASN A 78 -22.52 -1.91 5.02
C ASN A 78 -23.57 -2.84 5.66
N SER A 79 -23.36 -4.15 5.61
CA SER A 79 -24.24 -5.19 6.19
C SER A 79 -23.67 -5.76 7.47
#